data_AF-A0A2V9BCG3-F1
#
_entry.id   AF-A0A2V9BCG3-F1
#
_cell.length_a   1.000
_cell.length_b   1.000
_cell.length_c   1.000
_cell.angle_alpha   90.00
_cell.angle_beta   90.00
_cell.angle_gamma   90.00
#
_symmetry.space_group_name_H-M   'P 1'
#
loop_
_entity.id
_entity.type
_entity.pdbx_description
1 polymer ?
#
loop_
_entity_poly.entity_id
_entity_poly.type
_entity_poly.pdbx_seq_one_letter_code
_entity_poly.pdbx_strand_id
1 'polypeptide(L)' 'ESSHKYRLEEPPEMAARAGFRQIAQWVDDEWPFAQNLWIVE' A
#
# COMPACT_ATOMS: atom_id res chain seq x y z
N GLU A 1 -13.65 16.27 7.90
CA GLU A 1 -12.96 14.99 7.71
C GLU A 1 -11.79 15.22 6.77
N SER A 2 -10.58 14.80 7.13
CA SER A 2 -9.39 14.90 6.27
C SER A 2 -9.06 13.53 5.70
N SER A 3 -8.80 13.47 4.40
CA SER A 3 -8.31 12.26 3.73
C SER A 3 -6.79 12.40 3.56
N HIS A 4 -6.02 11.68 4.38
CA HIS A 4 -4.58 11.61 4.21
C HIS A 4 -4.24 10.77 2.97
N LYS A 5 -3.31 11.28 2.15
CA LYS A 5 -2.81 10.61 0.95
C LYS A 5 -1.43 10.06 1.28
N TYR A 6 -1.22 8.80 0.95
CA TYR A 6 0.02 8.08 1.20
C TYR A 6 0.94 8.17 0.00
N ARG A 7 2.25 8.20 0.25
CA ARG A 7 3.28 7.89 -0.74
C ARG A 7 3.27 6.39 -1.03
N LEU A 8 3.84 5.97 -2.16
CA LEU A 8 3.79 4.57 -2.60
C LEU A 8 4.49 3.61 -1.63
N GLU A 9 5.49 4.10 -0.90
CA GLU A 9 6.32 3.31 0.01
C GLU A 9 5.68 3.16 1.41
N GLU A 10 4.80 4.07 1.80
CA GLU A 10 4.21 4.09 3.15
C GLU A 10 3.32 2.86 3.43
N PRO A 11 2.37 2.45 2.54
CA PRO A 11 1.53 1.29 2.81
C PRO A 11 2.32 -0.02 2.94
N PRO A 12 3.31 -0.33 2.07
CA PRO A 12 4.22 -1.45 2.27
C PRO A 12 4.93 -1.46 3.63
N GLU A 13 5.50 -0.33 4.06
CA GLU A 13 6.18 -0.23 5.35
C GLU A 13 5.23 -0.46 6.53
N MET A 14 4.02 0.11 6.45
CA MET A 14 2.98 -0.09 7.45
C MET A 14 2.51 -1.55 7.50
N ALA A 15 2.31 -2.19 6.35
CA ALA A 15 1.93 -3.58 6.25
C ALA A 15 3.00 -4.50 6.86
N ALA A 16 4.27 -4.25 6.57
CA ALA A 16 5.40 -4.98 7.16
C ALA A 16 5.42 -4.88 8.69
N ARG A 17 5.23 -3.68 9.25
CA ARG A 17 5.13 -3.47 10.70
C ARG A 17 3.91 -4.16 11.34
N ALA A 18 2.87 -4.40 10.54
CA ALA A 18 1.66 -5.11 10.95
C ALA A 18 1.75 -6.65 10.75
N GLY A 19 2.91 -7.17 10.34
CA GLY A 19 3.12 -8.62 10.16
C GLY A 19 2.68 -9.16 8.80
N PHE A 20 2.41 -8.29 7.83
CA PHE A 20 2.09 -8.70 6.47
C PHE A 20 3.31 -8.61 5.57
N ARG A 21 3.41 -9.55 4.63
CA ARG A 21 4.38 -9.50 3.53
C ARG A 21 3.71 -9.02 2.26
N GLN A 22 4.29 -8.01 1.61
CA GLN A 22 3.83 -7.55 0.30
C GLN A 22 4.19 -8.56 -0.79
N ILE A 23 3.22 -8.86 -1.66
CA ILE A 23 3.38 -9.69 -2.84
C ILE A 23 3.45 -8.84 -4.10
N ALA A 24 2.58 -7.85 -4.21
CA ALA A 24 2.49 -6.98 -5.38
C ALA A 24 1.86 -5.63 -5.01
N GLN A 25 2.14 -4.62 -5.83
CA GLN A 25 1.46 -3.33 -5.84
C GLN A 25 1.24 -2.92 -7.29
N TRP A 26 0.04 -2.43 -7.60
CA TRP A 26 -0.32 -1.87 -8.90
C TRP A 26 -0.68 -0.42 -8.73
N VAL A 27 -0.10 0.43 -9.56
CA VAL A 27 -0.32 1.88 -9.56
C VAL A 27 -1.07 2.24 -10.83
N ASP A 28 -2.14 3.00 -10.66
CA ASP A 28 -2.82 3.70 -11.74
C ASP A 28 -2.25 5.11 -11.82
N ASP A 29 -1.59 5.42 -12.94
CA ASP A 29 -0.95 6.71 -13.20
C ASP A 29 -1.92 7.77 -13.75
N GLU A 30 -3.07 7.36 -14.31
CA GLU A 30 -4.11 8.28 -14.79
C GLU A 30 -4.95 8.78 -13.61
N TRP A 31 -5.20 7.90 -12.64
CA TRP A 31 -5.85 8.25 -11.38
C TRP A 31 -5.00 7.76 -10.20
N PRO A 32 -4.21 8.64 -9.55
CA PRO A 32 -3.12 8.25 -8.63
C PRO A 32 -3.65 7.44 -7.44
N PHE A 33 -3.68 6.13 -7.66
CA PHE A 33 -4.25 5.11 -6.79
C PHE A 33 -3.35 3.90 -6.83
N ALA A 34 -3.10 3.32 -5.66
CA ALA A 34 -2.28 2.13 -5.52
C ALA A 34 -3.10 1.01 -4.87
N GLN A 35 -3.21 -0.13 -5.57
CA GLN A 35 -3.74 -1.36 -5.00
C GLN A 35 -2.59 -2.24 -4.52
N ASN A 36 -2.71 -2.81 -3.32
CA ASN A 36 -1.68 -3.66 -2.73
C ASN A 36 -2.22 -5.08 -2.46
N LEU A 37 -1.41 -6.10 -2.76
CA LEU A 37 -1.66 -7.49 -2.37
C LEU A 37 -0.68 -7.89 -1.27
N TRP A 38 -1.23 -8.30 -0.12
CA TRP A 38 -0.49 -8.70 1.06
C TRP A 38 -0.93 -10.09 1.52
N ILE A 39 -0.02 -10.82 2.17
CA ILE A 39 -0.33 -12.09 2.84
C ILE A 39 0.17 -12.07 4.28
N VAL A 40 -0.48 -12.86 5.13
CA VAL A 40 0.06 -13.27 6.43
C VAL A 40 0.73 -14.64 6.27
N GLU A 41 1.85 -14.85 6.94
CA GLU A 41 2.48 -16.18 7.04
C GLU A 41 2.03 -16.91 8.31
#